data_AF-A0A8I2K5Q7-F1
#
_entry.id   AF-A0A8I2K5Q7-F1
#
_cell.length_a   1.000
_cell.length_b   1.000
_cell.length_c   1.000
_cell.angle_alpha   90.00
_cell.angle_beta   90.00
_cell.angle_gamma   90.00
#
_symmetry.space_group_name_H-M   'P 1'
#
loop_
_entity.id
_entity.type
_entity.pdbx_description
1 polymer ?
#
loop_
_entity_poly.entity_id
_entity_poly.type
_entity_poly.pdbx_seq_one_letter_code
_entity_poly.pdbx_strand_id
1 'polypeptide(L)'
;MKLKDTFLENERARLQEFVNYRQLGTYGFRLVFFPSPFSILAIKSGILPGITSYVDAGERLKIYNPLKGRNLFQLRKHLFTDFSGFIFFFGSLLALFYGYESYYKENYLKFLASVSTGKVTFFSILVSRILVLLVLVLIFPVCSLLLIAINGLPLLVDIHSLYFILVLFLLCLFFFILGSVFSYVKSKIVGISLIAVSWFLLVFAVPAAIDSYISGKSELIKPVYVQEMEKLEIVMDFEKLTIDKLGTLETGKEVTEADRAYMANYIENQLKKIRELEQELLTQMQSVISHYQWLSSIFPTTFFQSSINELSSKGYDNLIDHYKYVLDLKHRFVTYIFERVYFSNFSRVEPFVKNEENVFYAKSRVPGNFLWGVLVNLFIILLLTWVSYTRYKKHLYREPEKQLPPREPPVKGKEYLPAMEVNKDWYTPVHVRNEGFKNRVYNILSGRKTPTTIKNFQDRLYIDYIDIVELEKPMDFLYLCSPDQVPGDIKVKNFILYLSRLSGLSAKDRDSLLSHARLAPLLGKRFYQLEYYEKSEIFLVLTDLKNCEFYLIDNIGLNMSSGYMVRFSDKMDELNKRGAYVLYLTTQPTPESYSDESHEGYWPPIRWHEVIDLYRKK
;
A
#
# COMPACT_ATOMS: atom_id res chain seq x y z
N MET A 1 30.00 -16.70 9.75
CA MET A 1 31.37 -16.79 10.31
C MET A 1 32.17 -17.87 9.61
N LYS A 2 31.79 -19.16 9.71
CA LYS A 2 32.50 -20.28 9.03
C LYS A 2 32.88 -20.04 7.56
N LEU A 3 31.97 -19.51 6.73
CA LEU A 3 32.26 -19.22 5.31
C LEU A 3 33.42 -18.21 5.12
N LYS A 4 33.51 -17.19 5.97
CA LYS A 4 34.56 -16.18 5.93
C LYS A 4 35.90 -16.83 6.24
N ASP A 5 35.99 -17.56 7.34
CA ASP A 5 37.24 -18.14 7.81
C ASP A 5 37.76 -19.16 6.80
N THR A 6 36.89 -20.03 6.27
CA THR A 6 37.23 -20.97 5.19
C THR A 6 37.68 -20.25 3.92
N PHE A 7 37.06 -19.12 3.56
CA PHE A 7 37.51 -18.34 2.40
C PHE A 7 38.91 -17.74 2.62
N LEU A 8 39.16 -17.15 3.79
CA LEU A 8 40.45 -16.56 4.14
C LEU A 8 41.57 -17.62 4.19
N GLU A 9 41.29 -18.78 4.77
CA GLU A 9 42.23 -19.91 4.80
C GLU A 9 42.57 -20.40 3.39
N ASN A 10 41.56 -20.54 2.53
CA ASN A 10 41.78 -20.93 1.13
C ASN A 10 42.61 -19.90 0.36
N GLU A 11 42.38 -18.61 0.53
CA GLU A 11 43.21 -17.58 -0.11
C GLU A 11 44.64 -17.58 0.43
N ARG A 12 44.84 -17.79 1.73
CA ARG A 12 46.18 -17.92 2.34
C ARG A 12 46.93 -19.14 1.84
N ALA A 13 46.25 -20.27 1.68
CA ALA A 13 46.85 -21.50 1.14
C ALA A 13 47.32 -21.29 -0.31
N ARG A 14 46.50 -20.66 -1.16
CA ARG A 14 46.86 -20.34 -2.55
C ARG A 14 48.08 -19.41 -2.65
N LEU A 15 48.24 -18.48 -1.71
CA LEU A 15 49.40 -17.58 -1.70
C LEU A 15 50.73 -18.33 -1.50
N GLN A 16 50.72 -19.50 -0.86
CA GLN A 16 51.93 -20.31 -0.65
C GLN A 16 52.38 -21.03 -1.92
N GLU A 17 51.51 -21.14 -2.93
CA GLU A 17 51.81 -21.82 -4.21
C GLU A 17 52.57 -20.92 -5.20
N PHE A 18 52.61 -19.60 -4.97
CA PHE A 18 53.28 -18.67 -5.88
C PHE A 18 54.80 -18.63 -5.65
N VAL A 19 55.56 -18.86 -6.72
CA VAL A 19 57.03 -18.88 -6.70
C VAL A 19 57.61 -17.47 -6.72
N ASN A 20 56.94 -16.51 -7.38
CA ASN A 20 57.42 -15.13 -7.51
C ASN A 20 56.29 -14.09 -7.64
N TYR A 21 56.64 -12.81 -7.46
CA TYR A 21 55.69 -11.69 -7.54
C TYR A 21 55.07 -11.48 -8.93
N ARG A 22 55.70 -11.95 -10.02
CA ARG A 22 55.11 -11.89 -11.36
C ARG A 22 53.94 -12.89 -11.49
N GLN A 23 54.10 -14.09 -10.94
CA GLN A 23 53.01 -15.05 -10.83
C GLN A 23 51.90 -14.48 -9.94
N LEU A 24 52.23 -13.95 -8.76
CA LEU A 24 51.23 -13.32 -7.89
C LEU A 24 50.53 -12.14 -8.59
N GLY A 25 51.23 -11.31 -9.36
CA GLY A 25 50.60 -10.22 -10.11
C GLY A 25 49.68 -10.70 -11.23
N THR A 26 50.04 -11.79 -11.92
CA THR A 26 49.23 -12.38 -13.00
C THR A 26 47.99 -13.07 -12.45
N TYR A 27 48.14 -13.77 -11.34
CA TYR A 27 47.04 -14.45 -10.69
C TYR A 27 46.23 -13.46 -9.85
N GLY A 28 46.78 -12.71 -8.91
CA GLY A 28 45.98 -11.82 -8.05
C GLY A 28 45.27 -12.57 -6.93
N PHE A 29 44.22 -11.97 -6.37
CA PHE A 29 43.47 -12.51 -5.23
C PHE A 29 41.96 -12.25 -5.35
N ARG A 30 41.15 -13.02 -4.60
CA ARG A 30 39.70 -12.86 -4.56
C ARG A 30 39.27 -11.93 -3.44
N LEU A 31 38.22 -11.17 -3.72
CA LEU A 31 37.48 -10.34 -2.77
C LEU A 31 36.08 -10.94 -2.60
N VAL A 32 35.66 -11.22 -1.36
CA VAL A 32 34.29 -11.68 -1.09
C VAL A 32 33.42 -10.54 -0.59
N PHE A 33 32.24 -10.42 -1.20
CA PHE A 33 31.17 -9.54 -0.74
C PHE A 33 30.34 -10.20 0.37
N PHE A 34 30.29 -9.59 1.54
CA PHE A 34 29.41 -10.01 2.64
C PHE A 34 28.23 -9.06 2.77
N PRO A 35 27.00 -9.51 2.46
CA PRO A 35 25.83 -8.68 2.66
C PRO A 35 25.50 -8.54 4.16
N SER A 36 24.73 -7.50 4.48
CA SER A 36 24.14 -7.32 5.79
C SER A 36 23.12 -8.43 6.11
N PRO A 37 22.79 -8.66 7.41
CA PRO A 37 21.75 -9.62 7.80
C PRO A 37 20.37 -9.36 7.19
N PHE A 38 20.05 -8.10 6.84
CA PHE A 38 18.80 -7.74 6.17
C PHE A 38 18.66 -8.34 4.77
N SER A 39 19.76 -8.80 4.17
CA SER A 39 19.74 -9.46 2.86
C SER A 39 18.90 -10.75 2.81
N ILE A 40 18.55 -11.33 3.97
CA ILE A 40 17.65 -12.48 4.08
C ILE A 40 16.23 -12.14 3.64
N LEU A 41 15.83 -10.87 3.75
CA LEU A 41 14.53 -10.42 3.28
C LEU A 41 14.51 -10.25 1.74
N ALA A 42 15.68 -10.24 1.09
CA ALA A 42 15.91 -9.87 -0.30
C ALA A 42 16.99 -10.77 -0.94
N ILE A 43 16.81 -12.10 -0.80
CA ILE A 43 17.84 -13.10 -1.13
C ILE A 43 18.17 -13.10 -2.65
N LYS A 44 17.16 -13.03 -3.51
CA LYS A 44 17.21 -13.02 -4.99
C LYS A 44 16.77 -11.70 -5.63
N SER A 45 16.32 -10.70 -4.87
CA SER A 45 15.87 -9.41 -5.40
C SER A 45 17.00 -8.41 -5.67
N GLY A 46 18.21 -8.71 -5.19
CA GLY A 46 19.37 -7.81 -5.24
C GLY A 46 20.21 -7.93 -6.52
N ILE A 47 20.93 -6.84 -6.83
CA ILE A 47 21.83 -6.73 -7.99
C ILE A 47 23.11 -7.57 -7.80
N LEU A 48 23.43 -7.90 -6.54
CA LEU A 48 24.66 -8.56 -6.12
C LEU A 48 24.40 -9.99 -5.61
N PRO A 49 24.15 -10.99 -6.48
CA PRO A 49 24.15 -12.38 -6.06
C PRO A 49 25.61 -12.84 -5.87
N GLY A 50 26.08 -12.89 -4.61
CA GLY A 50 27.31 -13.58 -4.24
C GLY A 50 28.54 -13.17 -5.05
N ILE A 51 28.79 -11.86 -5.20
CA ILE A 51 29.95 -11.38 -5.95
C ILE A 51 31.24 -11.82 -5.24
N THR A 52 31.99 -12.68 -5.91
CA THR A 52 33.44 -12.73 -5.74
C THR A 52 34.03 -11.83 -6.81
N SER A 53 34.78 -10.81 -6.40
CA SER A 53 35.58 -10.00 -7.33
C SER A 53 37.01 -10.52 -7.36
N TYR A 54 37.67 -10.33 -8.47
CA TYR A 54 39.06 -10.72 -8.66
C TYR A 54 39.90 -9.48 -8.82
N VAL A 55 40.97 -9.36 -8.05
CA VAL A 55 41.92 -8.25 -8.09
C VAL A 55 43.26 -8.82 -8.56
N ASP A 56 43.63 -8.53 -9.80
CA ASP A 56 44.90 -8.89 -10.42
C ASP A 56 45.72 -7.63 -10.77
N ALA A 57 47.01 -7.81 -11.04
CA ALA A 57 47.93 -6.75 -11.46
C ALA A 57 48.07 -6.67 -12.98
N GLY A 58 47.59 -7.67 -13.72
CA GLY A 58 47.46 -7.60 -15.17
C GLY A 58 46.13 -6.96 -15.57
N GLU A 59 46.11 -6.16 -16.64
CA GLU A 59 44.84 -5.67 -17.23
C GLU A 59 44.05 -6.79 -17.97
N ARG A 60 44.49 -8.06 -17.87
CA ARG A 60 43.73 -9.22 -18.34
C ARG A 60 42.61 -9.56 -17.36
N LEU A 61 41.57 -8.74 -17.36
CA LEU A 61 40.32 -9.01 -16.67
C LEU A 61 39.64 -10.25 -17.26
N LYS A 62 39.86 -11.43 -16.66
CA LYS A 62 39.02 -12.61 -16.90
C LYS A 62 37.68 -12.41 -16.20
N ILE A 63 36.79 -11.67 -16.86
CA ILE A 63 35.44 -11.44 -16.35
C ILE A 63 34.57 -12.66 -16.69
N TYR A 64 34.50 -13.64 -15.79
CA TYR A 64 33.65 -14.81 -15.99
C TYR A 64 32.13 -14.52 -15.91
N ASN A 65 31.72 -13.29 -15.61
CA ASN A 65 30.40 -12.71 -15.91
C ASN A 65 30.41 -11.19 -15.63
N PRO A 66 30.53 -10.30 -16.63
CA PRO A 66 30.51 -8.85 -16.39
C PRO A 66 29.12 -8.42 -15.91
N LEU A 67 28.96 -8.34 -14.59
CA LEU A 67 27.89 -7.59 -13.91
C LEU A 67 28.15 -6.08 -14.01
N LYS A 68 28.59 -5.57 -15.17
CA LYS A 68 28.92 -4.16 -15.36
C LYS A 68 28.15 -3.60 -16.57
N GLY A 69 27.60 -2.40 -16.42
CA GLY A 69 26.77 -1.75 -17.44
C GLY A 69 25.40 -2.40 -17.62
N ARG A 70 25.01 -2.69 -18.87
CA ARG A 70 23.68 -3.19 -19.29
C ARG A 70 23.13 -4.35 -18.43
N ASN A 71 23.98 -5.30 -18.04
CA ASN A 71 23.54 -6.48 -17.29
C ASN A 71 23.09 -6.17 -15.85
N LEU A 72 23.54 -5.05 -15.26
CA LEU A 72 23.19 -4.64 -13.89
C LEU A 72 21.68 -4.45 -13.73
N PHE A 73 21.00 -3.97 -14.76
CA PHE A 73 19.58 -3.67 -14.74
C PHE A 73 18.72 -4.83 -15.25
N GLN A 74 19.32 -5.88 -15.82
CA GLN A 74 18.61 -7.04 -16.41
C GLN A 74 18.38 -8.20 -15.41
N LEU A 75 19.03 -8.20 -14.24
CA LEU A 75 18.94 -9.29 -13.25
C LEU A 75 17.61 -9.41 -12.50
N ARG A 76 16.64 -8.53 -12.77
CA ARG A 76 15.36 -8.45 -12.06
C ARG A 76 14.33 -9.54 -12.40
N LYS A 77 14.69 -10.56 -13.18
CA LYS A 77 13.78 -11.65 -13.58
C LYS A 77 13.19 -12.45 -12.40
N HIS A 78 13.71 -12.29 -11.18
CA HIS A 78 13.29 -13.06 -10.00
C HIS A 78 12.66 -12.22 -8.87
N LEU A 79 12.09 -11.05 -9.19
CA LEU A 79 11.60 -10.07 -8.21
C LEU A 79 10.59 -10.59 -7.15
N PHE A 80 9.95 -11.73 -7.39
CA PHE A 80 8.88 -12.26 -6.53
C PHE A 80 9.23 -13.56 -5.80
N THR A 81 10.43 -14.11 -5.99
CA THR A 81 10.78 -15.40 -5.37
C THR A 81 11.26 -15.30 -3.93
N ASP A 82 11.36 -14.08 -3.38
CA ASP A 82 11.84 -13.81 -2.03
C ASP A 82 10.72 -13.42 -1.07
N PHE A 83 11.04 -13.43 0.22
CA PHE A 83 10.14 -13.01 1.28
C PHE A 83 9.61 -11.57 1.10
N SER A 84 10.48 -10.60 0.78
CA SER A 84 10.03 -9.23 0.47
C SER A 84 9.16 -9.16 -0.78
N GLY A 85 9.45 -9.96 -1.81
CA GLY A 85 8.65 -10.07 -3.03
C GLY A 85 7.27 -10.68 -2.76
N PHE A 86 7.19 -11.67 -1.88
CA PHE A 86 5.94 -12.25 -1.41
C PHE A 86 5.10 -11.22 -0.64
N ILE A 87 5.71 -10.51 0.34
CA ILE A 87 5.03 -9.43 1.08
C ILE A 87 4.57 -8.33 0.13
N PHE A 88 5.40 -7.95 -0.83
CA PHE A 88 5.07 -6.95 -1.84
C PHE A 88 3.83 -7.36 -2.63
N PHE A 89 3.80 -8.60 -3.15
CA PHE A 89 2.70 -9.10 -3.96
C PHE A 89 1.41 -9.29 -3.16
N PHE A 90 1.45 -10.08 -2.09
CA PHE A 90 0.26 -10.42 -1.31
C PHE A 90 -0.18 -9.29 -0.40
N GLY A 91 0.77 -8.57 0.21
CA GLY A 91 0.48 -7.44 1.08
C GLY A 91 -0.16 -6.27 0.33
N SER A 92 0.31 -5.95 -0.88
CA SER A 92 -0.33 -4.91 -1.71
C SER A 92 -1.75 -5.30 -2.13
N LEU A 93 -1.97 -6.55 -2.55
CA LEU A 93 -3.28 -7.03 -2.95
C LEU A 93 -4.26 -7.08 -1.76
N LEU A 94 -3.81 -7.58 -0.60
CA LEU A 94 -4.58 -7.60 0.63
C LEU A 94 -4.95 -6.18 1.07
N ALA A 95 -4.00 -5.25 1.09
CA ALA A 95 -4.24 -3.86 1.46
C ALA A 95 -5.23 -3.18 0.51
N LEU A 96 -5.10 -3.43 -0.80
CA LEU A 96 -6.01 -2.91 -1.82
C LEU A 96 -7.44 -3.44 -1.63
N PHE A 97 -7.60 -4.74 -1.41
CA PHE A 97 -8.91 -5.36 -1.14
C PHE A 97 -9.50 -4.86 0.18
N TYR A 98 -8.67 -4.72 1.22
CA TYR A 98 -9.06 -4.18 2.53
C TYR A 98 -9.59 -2.73 2.43
N GLY A 99 -8.96 -1.92 1.57
CA GLY A 99 -9.45 -0.59 1.22
C GLY A 99 -10.79 -0.62 0.51
N TYR A 100 -10.94 -1.52 -0.47
CA TYR A 100 -12.18 -1.68 -1.23
C TYR A 100 -13.38 -2.07 -0.38
N GLU A 101 -13.21 -3.02 0.55
CA GLU A 101 -14.32 -3.44 1.43
C GLU A 101 -14.74 -2.37 2.45
N SER A 102 -13.87 -1.40 2.74
CA SER A 102 -14.09 -0.44 3.83
C SER A 102 -15.31 0.47 3.65
N TYR A 103 -15.73 0.76 2.41
CA TYR A 103 -16.86 1.66 2.13
C TYR A 103 -17.91 1.07 1.16
N TYR A 104 -17.92 -0.25 0.98
CA TYR A 104 -18.82 -0.90 0.01
C TYR A 104 -20.32 -0.83 0.38
N LYS A 105 -20.66 -0.79 1.68
CA LYS A 105 -22.06 -0.84 2.16
C LYS A 105 -22.69 0.56 2.32
N GLU A 106 -23.26 1.10 1.25
CA GLU A 106 -23.86 2.45 1.19
C GLU A 106 -24.85 2.75 2.33
N ASN A 107 -25.85 1.88 2.53
CA ASN A 107 -26.91 2.11 3.52
C ASN A 107 -26.40 2.11 4.96
N TYR A 108 -25.40 1.27 5.26
CA TYR A 108 -24.74 1.27 6.56
C TYR A 108 -23.96 2.58 6.79
N LEU A 109 -23.28 3.09 5.77
CA LEU A 109 -22.57 4.37 5.85
C LEU A 109 -23.53 5.55 6.06
N LYS A 110 -24.70 5.54 5.41
CA LYS A 110 -25.76 6.53 5.62
C LYS A 110 -26.27 6.53 7.05
N PHE A 111 -26.46 5.36 7.65
CA PHE A 111 -26.83 5.23 9.06
C PHE A 111 -25.75 5.81 9.97
N LEU A 112 -24.49 5.41 9.78
CA LEU A 112 -23.39 5.97 10.59
C LEU A 112 -23.26 7.49 10.43
N ALA A 113 -23.51 8.01 9.24
CA ALA A 113 -23.49 9.44 8.93
C ALA A 113 -24.77 10.19 9.32
N SER A 114 -25.83 9.52 9.79
CA SER A 114 -26.95 10.18 10.50
C SER A 114 -26.72 10.22 12.02
N VAL A 115 -25.99 9.23 12.56
CA VAL A 115 -25.62 9.20 13.98
C VAL A 115 -24.53 10.23 14.30
N SER A 116 -23.63 10.49 13.36
CA SER A 116 -22.55 11.48 13.46
C SER A 116 -22.47 12.33 12.19
N THR A 117 -21.45 13.18 12.03
CA THR A 117 -21.24 13.86 10.75
C THR A 117 -20.54 12.95 9.74
N GLY A 118 -20.90 13.04 8.46
CA GLY A 118 -20.25 12.26 7.41
C GLY A 118 -18.72 12.40 7.37
N LYS A 119 -18.17 13.56 7.75
CA LYS A 119 -16.72 13.78 7.90
C LYS A 119 -16.12 12.89 9.00
N VAL A 120 -16.71 12.93 10.19
CA VAL A 120 -16.26 12.12 11.34
C VAL A 120 -16.35 10.65 10.99
N THR A 121 -17.47 10.19 10.42
CA THR A 121 -17.64 8.79 9.99
C THR A 121 -16.55 8.35 9.02
N PHE A 122 -16.25 9.14 7.99
CA PHE A 122 -15.20 8.82 7.01
C PHE A 122 -13.83 8.66 7.68
N PHE A 123 -13.40 9.65 8.47
CA PHE A 123 -12.08 9.64 9.09
C PHE A 123 -11.98 8.62 10.22
N SER A 124 -13.04 8.35 10.98
CA SER A 124 -13.05 7.30 11.99
C SER A 124 -12.88 5.91 11.36
N ILE A 125 -13.58 5.62 10.26
CA ILE A 125 -13.37 4.37 9.50
C ILE A 125 -11.94 4.33 8.98
N LEU A 126 -11.47 5.39 8.31
CA LEU A 126 -10.14 5.46 7.73
C LEU A 126 -9.04 5.20 8.77
N VAL A 127 -9.04 5.94 9.88
CA VAL A 127 -8.04 5.81 10.95
C VAL A 127 -8.09 4.43 11.58
N SER A 128 -9.28 3.89 11.87
CA SER A 128 -9.40 2.56 12.47
C SER A 128 -8.79 1.47 11.57
N ARG A 129 -9.02 1.56 10.26
CA ARG A 129 -8.48 0.63 9.26
C ARG A 129 -6.96 0.80 9.10
N ILE A 130 -6.47 2.03 9.10
CA ILE A 130 -5.02 2.33 9.07
C ILE A 130 -4.32 1.76 10.30
N LEU A 131 -4.91 1.83 11.49
CA LEU A 131 -4.34 1.24 12.70
C LEU A 131 -4.24 -0.28 12.60
N VAL A 132 -5.28 -0.95 12.09
CA VAL A 132 -5.23 -2.40 11.84
C VAL A 132 -4.15 -2.75 10.81
N LEU A 133 -4.05 -1.95 9.73
CA LEU A 133 -3.02 -2.12 8.72
C LEU A 133 -1.61 -1.94 9.30
N LEU A 134 -1.42 -0.96 10.18
CA LEU A 134 -0.15 -0.73 10.87
C LEU A 134 0.22 -1.93 11.74
N VAL A 135 -0.71 -2.47 12.53
CA VAL A 135 -0.48 -3.68 13.34
C VAL A 135 -0.09 -4.86 12.44
N LEU A 136 -0.78 -5.05 11.31
CA LEU A 136 -0.45 -6.11 10.34
C LEU A 136 0.95 -5.93 9.74
N VAL A 137 1.33 -4.68 9.41
CA VAL A 137 2.69 -4.36 8.94
C VAL A 137 3.75 -4.63 10.00
N LEU A 138 3.46 -4.35 11.28
CA LEU A 138 4.38 -4.61 12.39
C LEU A 138 4.59 -6.10 12.70
N ILE A 139 3.65 -6.98 12.32
CA ILE A 139 3.81 -8.44 12.49
C ILE A 139 4.92 -8.97 11.57
N PHE A 140 5.04 -8.48 10.34
CA PHE A 140 6.06 -8.95 9.38
C PHE A 140 7.53 -8.81 9.84
N PRO A 141 8.01 -7.65 10.33
CA PRO A 141 9.37 -7.52 10.84
C PRO A 141 9.57 -8.37 12.10
N VAL A 142 8.56 -8.54 12.95
CA VAL A 142 8.66 -9.43 14.12
C VAL A 142 8.85 -10.88 13.66
N CYS A 143 8.05 -11.36 12.70
CA CYS A 143 8.23 -12.67 12.10
C CYS A 143 9.61 -12.81 11.43
N SER A 144 10.08 -11.76 10.77
CA SER A 144 11.40 -11.72 10.13
C SER A 144 12.53 -11.85 11.14
N LEU A 145 12.47 -11.10 12.24
CA LEU A 145 13.45 -11.17 13.33
C LEU A 145 13.41 -12.53 14.00
N LEU A 146 12.23 -13.11 14.23
CA LEU A 146 12.09 -14.48 14.74
C LEU A 146 12.73 -15.50 13.80
N LEU A 147 12.53 -15.39 12.49
CA LEU A 147 13.19 -16.26 11.51
C LEU A 147 14.71 -16.11 11.54
N ILE A 148 15.24 -14.88 11.66
CA ILE A 148 16.68 -14.62 11.82
C ILE A 148 17.20 -15.28 13.10
N ALA A 149 16.49 -15.13 14.21
CA ALA A 149 16.85 -15.73 15.50
C ALA A 149 16.87 -17.27 15.44
N ILE A 150 15.85 -17.89 14.84
CA ILE A 150 15.75 -19.35 14.68
C ILE A 150 16.92 -19.89 13.84
N ASN A 151 17.40 -19.12 12.87
CA ASN A 151 18.56 -19.49 12.05
C ASN A 151 19.91 -19.23 12.74
N GLY A 152 19.93 -18.83 14.02
CA GLY A 152 21.15 -18.58 14.79
C GLY A 152 21.96 -17.37 14.29
N LEU A 153 21.31 -16.44 13.59
CA LEU A 153 21.94 -15.23 13.09
C LEU A 153 21.81 -14.11 14.11
N PRO A 154 22.83 -13.23 14.22
CA PRO A 154 22.79 -12.13 15.18
C PRO A 154 21.62 -11.19 14.89
N LEU A 155 20.79 -10.97 15.90
CA LEU A 155 19.69 -10.02 15.87
C LEU A 155 20.25 -8.60 15.93
N LEU A 156 20.32 -7.93 14.78
CA LEU A 156 20.67 -6.52 14.70
C LEU A 156 19.37 -5.73 14.49
N VAL A 157 18.75 -5.32 15.60
CA VAL A 157 17.65 -4.33 15.57
C VAL A 157 18.30 -2.95 15.46
N ASP A 158 18.38 -2.45 14.24
CA ASP A 158 18.95 -1.13 13.93
C ASP A 158 17.88 -0.20 13.33
N ILE A 159 18.18 1.10 13.19
CA ILE A 159 17.33 2.12 12.55
C ILE A 159 16.84 1.70 11.15
N HIS A 160 17.60 0.84 10.47
CA HIS A 160 17.27 0.24 9.18
C HIS A 160 16.00 -0.63 9.23
N SER A 161 15.69 -1.27 10.37
CA SER A 161 14.41 -1.96 10.60
C SER A 161 13.25 -0.97 10.56
N LEU A 162 13.41 0.21 11.17
CA LEU A 162 12.37 1.24 11.18
C LEU A 162 12.11 1.79 9.77
N TYR A 163 13.17 1.99 8.98
CA TYR A 163 13.02 2.38 7.57
C TYR A 163 12.30 1.31 6.74
N PHE A 164 12.62 0.03 6.95
CA PHE A 164 11.89 -1.06 6.31
C PHE A 164 10.39 -1.03 6.65
N ILE A 165 10.06 -0.90 7.94
CA ILE A 165 8.66 -0.80 8.41
C ILE A 165 7.96 0.41 7.80
N LEU A 166 8.61 1.56 7.79
CA LEU A 166 8.07 2.79 7.22
C LEU A 166 7.73 2.62 5.73
N VAL A 167 8.68 2.09 4.94
CA VAL A 167 8.50 1.91 3.50
C VAL A 167 7.41 0.88 3.19
N LEU A 168 7.38 -0.22 3.94
CA LEU A 168 6.31 -1.22 3.83
C LEU A 168 4.95 -0.64 4.21
N PHE A 169 4.88 0.15 5.28
CA PHE A 169 3.65 0.80 5.70
C PHE A 169 3.16 1.80 4.66
N LEU A 170 4.04 2.63 4.08
CA LEU A 170 3.67 3.57 3.01
C LEU A 170 3.13 2.86 1.78
N LEU A 171 3.76 1.74 1.37
CA LEU A 171 3.27 0.91 0.27
C LEU A 171 1.86 0.38 0.55
N CYS A 172 1.67 -0.27 1.71
CA CYS A 172 0.37 -0.83 2.10
C CYS A 172 -0.69 0.27 2.23
N LEU A 173 -0.34 1.42 2.82
CA LEU A 173 -1.23 2.56 2.97
C LEU A 173 -1.67 3.10 1.60
N PHE A 174 -0.75 3.24 0.66
CA PHE A 174 -1.07 3.65 -0.71
C PHE A 174 -2.10 2.72 -1.36
N PHE A 175 -1.88 1.40 -1.34
CA PHE A 175 -2.82 0.44 -1.90
C PHE A 175 -4.17 0.45 -1.16
N PHE A 176 -4.16 0.58 0.16
CA PHE A 176 -5.40 0.72 0.95
C PHE A 176 -6.23 1.96 0.56
N ILE A 177 -5.60 3.13 0.40
CA ILE A 177 -6.32 4.33 -0.03
C ILE A 177 -6.80 4.19 -1.48
N LEU A 178 -6.00 3.62 -2.37
CA LEU A 178 -6.42 3.34 -3.75
C LEU A 178 -7.64 2.41 -3.79
N GLY A 179 -7.64 1.37 -2.96
CA GLY A 179 -8.78 0.46 -2.81
C GLY A 179 -10.02 1.18 -2.31
N SER A 180 -9.84 2.07 -1.34
CA SER A 180 -10.92 2.95 -0.84
C SER A 180 -11.50 3.82 -1.96
N VAL A 181 -10.70 4.31 -2.91
CA VAL A 181 -11.20 5.06 -4.08
C VAL A 181 -12.08 4.19 -5.01
N PHE A 182 -11.79 2.89 -5.12
CA PHE A 182 -12.57 1.93 -5.93
C PHE A 182 -13.82 1.41 -5.22
N SER A 183 -13.89 1.48 -3.89
CA SER A 183 -15.05 1.04 -3.11
C SER A 183 -16.37 1.72 -3.51
N TYR A 184 -16.29 2.91 -4.10
CA TYR A 184 -17.45 3.70 -4.53
C TYR A 184 -18.02 3.31 -5.90
N VAL A 185 -17.46 2.29 -6.55
CA VAL A 185 -17.96 1.77 -7.83
C VAL A 185 -19.22 0.93 -7.60
N LYS A 186 -20.31 1.28 -8.27
CA LYS A 186 -21.64 0.66 -8.09
C LYS A 186 -21.64 -0.85 -8.35
N SER A 187 -20.97 -1.27 -9.43
CA SER A 187 -20.91 -2.68 -9.80
C SER A 187 -19.74 -3.35 -9.09
N LYS A 188 -20.04 -4.37 -8.29
CA LYS A 188 -19.04 -5.19 -7.61
C LYS A 188 -18.03 -5.81 -8.58
N ILE A 189 -18.52 -6.28 -9.73
CA ILE A 189 -17.67 -6.91 -10.77
C ILE A 189 -16.71 -5.88 -11.36
N VAL A 190 -17.20 -4.67 -11.67
CA VAL A 190 -16.37 -3.59 -12.20
C VAL A 190 -15.35 -3.12 -11.16
N GLY A 191 -15.76 -3.00 -9.88
CA GLY A 191 -14.86 -2.64 -8.78
C GLY A 191 -13.71 -3.65 -8.63
N ILE A 192 -14.01 -4.95 -8.61
CA ILE A 192 -13.01 -6.02 -8.54
C ILE A 192 -12.10 -6.02 -9.78
N SER A 193 -12.66 -5.79 -10.97
CA SER A 193 -11.88 -5.70 -12.21
C SER A 193 -10.90 -4.52 -12.19
N LEU A 194 -11.35 -3.35 -11.71
CA LEU A 194 -10.50 -2.17 -11.54
C LEU A 194 -9.39 -2.39 -10.53
N ILE A 195 -9.65 -3.10 -9.44
CA ILE A 195 -8.64 -3.54 -8.46
C ILE A 195 -7.58 -4.40 -9.14
N ALA A 196 -7.99 -5.45 -9.86
CA ALA A 196 -7.06 -6.37 -10.51
C ALA A 196 -6.20 -5.67 -11.57
N VAL A 197 -6.81 -4.85 -12.43
CA VAL A 197 -6.11 -4.09 -13.47
C VAL A 197 -5.15 -3.07 -12.86
N SER A 198 -5.60 -2.28 -11.88
CA SER A 198 -4.75 -1.26 -11.25
C SER A 198 -3.59 -1.87 -10.48
N TRP A 199 -3.85 -2.97 -9.76
CA TRP A 199 -2.81 -3.73 -9.08
C TRP A 199 -1.79 -4.28 -10.09
N PHE A 200 -2.24 -4.91 -11.18
CA PHE A 200 -1.34 -5.42 -12.22
C PHE A 200 -0.46 -4.31 -12.83
N LEU A 201 -1.08 -3.17 -13.17
CA LEU A 201 -0.36 -2.02 -13.72
C LEU A 201 0.71 -1.50 -12.76
N LEU A 202 0.37 -1.33 -11.48
CA LEU A 202 1.27 -0.73 -10.49
C LEU A 202 2.37 -1.69 -10.00
N VAL A 203 2.08 -2.99 -9.93
CA VAL A 203 3.01 -4.01 -9.42
C VAL A 203 3.91 -4.56 -10.52
N PHE A 204 3.45 -4.63 -11.76
CA PHE A 204 4.21 -5.20 -12.89
C PHE A 204 4.53 -4.19 -13.97
N ALA A 205 3.52 -3.52 -14.55
CA ALA A 205 3.73 -2.70 -15.73
C ALA A 205 4.60 -1.45 -15.45
N VAL A 206 4.34 -0.75 -14.35
CA VAL A 206 5.10 0.45 -13.95
C VAL A 206 6.56 0.11 -13.63
N PRO A 207 6.85 -0.88 -12.75
CA PRO A 207 8.24 -1.30 -12.53
C PRO A 207 8.94 -1.76 -13.81
N ALA A 208 8.28 -2.56 -14.66
CA ALA A 208 8.85 -3.01 -15.92
C ALA A 208 9.13 -1.85 -16.89
N ALA A 209 8.26 -0.84 -16.94
CA ALA A 209 8.47 0.35 -17.77
C ALA A 209 9.66 1.18 -17.27
N ILE A 210 9.78 1.40 -15.95
CA ILE A 210 10.92 2.08 -15.35
C ILE A 210 12.22 1.31 -15.61
N ASP A 211 12.20 -0.01 -15.40
CA ASP A 211 13.37 -0.88 -15.64
C ASP A 211 13.77 -0.87 -17.12
N SER A 212 12.81 -0.94 -18.05
CA SER A 212 13.08 -0.85 -19.48
C SER A 212 13.68 0.50 -19.87
N TYR A 213 13.15 1.60 -19.32
CA TYR A 213 13.66 2.95 -19.58
C TYR A 213 15.08 3.12 -19.04
N ILE A 214 15.33 2.67 -17.81
CA ILE A 214 16.66 2.72 -17.20
C ILE A 214 17.65 1.80 -17.91
N SER A 215 17.20 0.62 -18.37
CA SER A 215 18.02 -0.25 -19.21
C SER A 215 18.45 0.48 -20.48
N GLY A 216 17.54 1.17 -21.19
CA GLY A 216 17.91 1.97 -22.35
C GLY A 216 18.91 3.09 -22.03
N LYS A 217 18.71 3.80 -20.90
CA LYS A 217 19.68 4.82 -20.46
C LYS A 217 21.05 4.22 -20.08
N SER A 218 21.06 2.99 -19.57
CA SER A 218 22.29 2.28 -19.22
C SER A 218 23.11 1.86 -20.44
N GLU A 219 22.51 1.83 -21.64
CA GLU A 219 23.24 1.58 -22.89
C GLU A 219 24.16 2.75 -23.26
N LEU A 220 23.97 3.94 -22.66
CA LEU A 220 24.89 5.07 -22.77
C LEU A 220 26.15 4.88 -21.92
N ILE A 221 26.14 3.96 -20.95
CA ILE A 221 27.36 3.62 -20.19
C ILE A 221 28.29 2.88 -21.14
N LYS A 222 29.53 3.36 -21.24
CA LYS A 222 30.54 2.75 -22.11
C LYS A 222 30.63 1.24 -21.83
N PRO A 223 30.50 0.38 -22.86
CA PRO A 223 30.57 -1.05 -22.65
C PRO A 223 31.93 -1.42 -22.06
N VAL A 224 31.92 -2.32 -21.07
CA VAL A 224 33.14 -2.70 -20.35
C VAL A 224 34.23 -3.20 -21.27
N TYR A 225 33.89 -3.97 -22.30
CA TYR A 225 34.89 -4.45 -23.26
C TYR A 225 35.62 -3.31 -23.97
N VAL A 226 34.94 -2.20 -24.30
CA VAL A 226 35.58 -1.04 -24.95
C VAL A 226 36.55 -0.40 -23.98
N GLN A 227 36.15 -0.24 -22.72
CA GLN A 227 37.00 0.33 -21.69
C GLN A 227 38.19 -0.58 -21.37
N GLU A 228 38.01 -1.91 -21.34
CA GLU A 228 39.11 -2.87 -21.20
C GLU A 228 40.08 -2.80 -22.39
N MET A 229 39.56 -2.63 -23.62
CA MET A 229 40.41 -2.46 -24.81
C MET A 229 41.24 -1.18 -24.75
N GLU A 230 40.66 -0.06 -24.32
CA GLU A 230 41.41 1.19 -24.14
C GLU A 230 42.46 1.10 -23.03
N LYS A 231 42.14 0.42 -21.92
CA LYS A 231 43.13 0.16 -20.87
C LYS A 231 44.25 -0.75 -21.37
N LEU A 232 43.92 -1.78 -22.14
CA LEU A 232 44.91 -2.66 -22.78
C LEU A 232 45.79 -1.89 -23.76
N GLU A 233 45.22 -1.00 -24.58
CA GLU A 233 45.98 -0.12 -25.49
C GLU A 233 46.99 0.74 -24.72
N ILE A 234 46.56 1.37 -23.62
CA ILE A 234 47.46 2.12 -22.72
C ILE A 234 48.61 1.25 -22.20
N VAL A 235 48.34 -0.01 -21.85
CA VAL A 235 49.37 -0.95 -21.35
C VAL A 235 50.28 -1.45 -22.46
N MET A 236 49.76 -1.68 -23.66
CA MET A 236 50.57 -2.12 -24.80
C MET A 236 51.49 -1.01 -25.30
N ASP A 237 50.99 0.22 -25.37
CA ASP A 237 51.80 1.40 -25.69
C ASP A 237 52.92 1.59 -24.67
N PHE A 238 52.63 1.29 -23.40
CA PHE A 238 53.64 1.26 -22.35
C PHE A 238 54.70 0.19 -22.57
N GLU A 239 54.30 -1.07 -22.75
CA GLU A 239 55.22 -2.18 -22.94
C GLU A 239 56.15 -1.90 -24.13
N LYS A 240 55.59 -1.40 -25.23
CA LYS A 240 56.34 -0.99 -26.43
C LYS A 240 57.36 0.11 -26.12
N LEU A 241 56.93 1.23 -25.53
CA LEU A 241 57.83 2.35 -25.21
C LEU A 241 58.92 1.96 -24.20
N THR A 242 58.63 1.00 -23.32
CA THR A 242 59.60 0.49 -22.35
C THR A 242 60.64 -0.39 -23.03
N ILE A 243 60.21 -1.30 -23.91
CA ILE A 243 61.12 -2.13 -24.71
C ILE A 243 62.01 -1.25 -25.59
N ASP A 244 61.45 -0.21 -26.23
CA ASP A 244 62.20 0.67 -27.12
C ASP A 244 63.29 1.47 -26.40
N LYS A 245 63.08 1.84 -25.12
CA LYS A 245 64.03 2.66 -24.35
C LYS A 245 64.97 1.86 -23.46
N LEU A 246 64.48 0.81 -22.82
CA LEU A 246 65.22 0.03 -21.82
C LEU A 246 65.66 -1.34 -22.34
N GLY A 247 65.21 -1.74 -23.53
CA GLY A 247 65.37 -3.09 -24.05
C GLY A 247 64.48 -4.09 -23.31
N THR A 248 64.65 -5.37 -23.63
CA THR A 248 63.97 -6.45 -22.92
C THR A 248 64.62 -6.61 -21.53
N LEU A 249 63.89 -6.26 -20.48
CA LEU A 249 64.35 -6.48 -19.11
C LEU A 249 64.44 -7.99 -18.82
N GLU A 250 65.66 -8.53 -18.93
CA GLU A 250 65.93 -9.92 -18.57
C GLU A 250 65.75 -10.13 -17.06
N THR A 251 65.05 -11.21 -16.73
CA THR A 251 64.78 -11.59 -15.34
C THR A 251 66.10 -11.86 -14.61
N GLY A 252 66.43 -11.04 -13.60
CA GLY A 252 67.63 -11.22 -12.76
C GLY A 252 68.78 -10.24 -13.00
N LYS A 253 68.68 -9.31 -13.98
CA LYS A 253 69.61 -8.18 -14.09
C LYS A 253 69.25 -7.08 -13.07
N GLU A 254 70.25 -6.46 -12.45
CA GLU A 254 70.03 -5.31 -11.57
C GLU A 254 69.47 -4.14 -12.38
N VAL A 255 68.28 -3.67 -11.96
CA VAL A 255 67.59 -2.52 -12.56
C VAL A 255 68.32 -1.25 -12.14
N THR A 256 68.75 -0.41 -13.11
CA THR A 256 69.48 0.82 -12.81
C THR A 256 68.58 1.87 -12.15
N GLU A 257 69.14 2.85 -11.44
CA GLU A 257 68.36 3.96 -10.86
C GLU A 257 67.62 4.78 -11.93
N ALA A 258 68.20 4.92 -13.12
CA ALA A 258 67.57 5.58 -14.25
C ALA A 258 66.32 4.81 -14.72
N ASP A 259 66.40 3.49 -14.81
CA ASP A 259 65.28 2.62 -15.16
C ASP A 259 64.17 2.72 -14.10
N ARG A 260 64.56 2.72 -12.82
CA ARG A 260 63.63 2.88 -11.69
C ARG A 260 62.88 4.22 -11.74
N ALA A 261 63.60 5.33 -11.94
CA ALA A 261 63.00 6.66 -12.03
C ALA A 261 62.10 6.80 -13.27
N TYR A 262 62.54 6.24 -14.41
CA TYR A 262 61.75 6.21 -15.64
C TYR A 262 60.44 5.43 -15.44
N MET A 263 60.52 4.22 -14.89
CA MET A 263 59.37 3.37 -14.65
C MET A 263 58.41 3.97 -13.62
N ALA A 264 58.91 4.60 -12.56
CA ALA A 264 58.08 5.26 -11.55
C ALA A 264 57.26 6.42 -12.14
N ASN A 265 57.92 7.36 -12.84
CA ASN A 265 57.25 8.49 -13.49
C ASN A 265 56.24 8.01 -14.55
N TYR A 266 56.62 7.00 -15.32
CA TYR A 266 55.77 6.51 -16.38
C TYR A 266 54.54 5.76 -15.84
N ILE A 267 54.70 4.93 -14.81
CA ILE A 267 53.60 4.24 -14.14
C ILE A 267 52.63 5.22 -13.51
N GLU A 268 53.14 6.27 -12.85
CA GLU A 268 52.30 7.33 -12.30
C GLU A 268 51.41 7.94 -13.40
N ASN A 269 51.98 8.22 -14.57
CA ASN A 269 51.25 8.81 -15.69
C ASN A 269 50.24 7.86 -16.35
N GLN A 270 50.57 6.58 -16.60
CA GLN A 270 49.60 5.67 -17.23
C GLN A 270 48.55 5.16 -16.26
N LEU A 271 48.91 4.88 -15.00
CA LEU A 271 47.92 4.54 -13.98
C LEU A 271 46.94 5.70 -13.78
N LYS A 272 47.39 6.95 -13.91
CA LYS A 272 46.51 8.11 -13.92
C LYS A 272 45.49 8.04 -15.07
N LYS A 273 45.90 7.74 -16.31
CA LYS A 273 44.96 7.58 -17.42
C LYS A 273 43.97 6.44 -17.23
N ILE A 274 44.45 5.29 -16.74
CA ILE A 274 43.59 4.14 -16.42
C ILE A 274 42.56 4.52 -15.33
N ARG A 275 42.99 5.23 -14.28
CA ARG A 275 42.11 5.77 -13.24
C ARG A 275 41.09 6.76 -13.79
N GLU A 276 41.48 7.62 -14.72
CA GLU A 276 40.56 8.56 -15.38
C GLU A 276 39.45 7.80 -16.12
N LEU A 277 39.78 6.74 -16.86
CA LEU A 277 38.79 5.88 -17.50
C LEU A 277 37.88 5.18 -16.47
N GLU A 278 38.45 4.60 -15.41
CA GLU A 278 37.69 3.92 -14.35
C GLU A 278 36.77 4.88 -13.58
N GLN A 279 37.22 6.11 -13.37
CA GLN A 279 36.44 7.19 -12.75
C GLN A 279 35.32 7.68 -13.66
N GLU A 280 35.56 7.78 -14.97
CA GLU A 280 34.53 8.10 -15.96
C GLU A 280 33.38 7.08 -15.90
N LEU A 281 33.70 5.78 -15.91
CA LEU A 281 32.69 4.72 -15.76
C LEU A 281 31.93 4.86 -14.44
N LEU A 282 32.63 5.12 -13.34
CA LEU A 282 32.02 5.31 -12.03
C LEU A 282 31.02 6.47 -12.03
N THR A 283 31.38 7.60 -12.63
CA THR A 283 30.50 8.77 -12.77
C THR A 283 29.28 8.46 -13.65
N GLN A 284 29.47 7.74 -14.77
CA GLN A 284 28.37 7.30 -15.62
C GLN A 284 27.41 6.37 -14.86
N MET A 285 27.93 5.39 -14.11
CA MET A 285 27.13 4.49 -13.27
C MET A 285 26.34 5.26 -12.21
N GLN A 286 26.99 6.17 -11.47
CA GLN A 286 26.33 6.99 -10.44
C GLN A 286 25.22 7.87 -11.03
N SER A 287 25.42 8.41 -12.24
CA SER A 287 24.40 9.21 -12.93
C SER A 287 23.16 8.39 -13.29
N VAL A 288 23.35 7.17 -13.80
CA VAL A 288 22.22 6.28 -14.11
C VAL A 288 21.51 5.80 -12.84
N ILE A 289 22.26 5.45 -11.79
CA ILE A 289 21.73 5.00 -10.50
C ILE A 289 20.91 6.11 -9.83
N SER A 290 21.46 7.32 -9.73
CA SER A 290 20.73 8.45 -9.13
C SER A 290 19.46 8.79 -9.89
N HIS A 291 19.48 8.67 -11.22
CA HIS A 291 18.28 8.82 -12.04
C HIS A 291 17.25 7.71 -11.81
N TYR A 292 17.69 6.44 -11.70
CA TYR A 292 16.82 5.32 -11.34
C TYR A 292 16.18 5.54 -9.97
N GLN A 293 16.98 5.94 -8.96
CA GLN A 293 16.50 6.22 -7.62
C GLN A 293 15.47 7.35 -7.65
N TRP A 294 15.72 8.43 -8.41
CA TRP A 294 14.78 9.54 -8.60
C TRP A 294 13.46 9.08 -9.22
N LEU A 295 13.48 8.34 -10.33
CA LEU A 295 12.26 7.80 -10.95
C LEU A 295 11.52 6.86 -10.01
N SER A 296 12.26 5.99 -9.32
CA SER A 296 11.68 5.03 -8.39
C SER A 296 10.97 5.71 -7.24
N SER A 297 11.40 6.91 -6.83
CA SER A 297 10.78 7.67 -5.74
C SER A 297 9.36 8.18 -6.04
N ILE A 298 8.99 8.24 -7.32
CA ILE A 298 7.68 8.75 -7.77
C ILE A 298 6.57 7.74 -7.51
N PHE A 299 6.83 6.44 -7.73
CA PHE A 299 5.83 5.40 -7.57
C PHE A 299 6.08 4.58 -6.30
N PRO A 300 5.06 4.36 -5.44
CA PRO A 300 5.21 3.60 -4.20
C PRO A 300 5.81 2.20 -4.39
N THR A 301 5.45 1.52 -5.48
CA THR A 301 5.92 0.16 -5.76
C THR A 301 7.41 0.12 -6.08
N THR A 302 7.89 0.99 -6.97
CA THR A 302 9.32 1.09 -7.30
C THR A 302 10.13 1.70 -6.16
N PHE A 303 9.54 2.62 -5.39
CA PHE A 303 10.17 3.20 -4.21
C PHE A 303 10.43 2.14 -3.15
N PHE A 304 9.43 1.28 -2.91
CA PHE A 304 9.56 0.12 -2.02
C PHE A 304 10.66 -0.83 -2.49
N GLN A 305 10.64 -1.23 -3.77
CA GLN A 305 11.65 -2.13 -4.34
C GLN A 305 13.06 -1.54 -4.26
N SER A 306 13.22 -0.27 -4.63
CA SER A 306 14.51 0.43 -4.54
C SER A 306 15.01 0.50 -3.11
N SER A 307 14.15 0.88 -2.16
CA SER A 307 14.53 1.04 -0.76
C SER A 307 14.88 -0.29 -0.11
N ILE A 308 14.14 -1.36 -0.39
CA ILE A 308 14.45 -2.70 0.12
C ILE A 308 15.78 -3.19 -0.43
N ASN A 309 16.07 -2.94 -1.71
CA ASN A 309 17.35 -3.34 -2.29
C ASN A 309 18.52 -2.64 -1.59
N GLU A 310 18.44 -1.32 -1.32
CA GLU A 310 19.49 -0.64 -0.54
C GLU A 310 19.56 -1.12 0.93
N LEU A 311 18.41 -1.29 1.59
CA LEU A 311 18.34 -1.76 2.98
C LEU A 311 18.90 -3.19 3.14
N SER A 312 18.73 -4.02 2.12
CA SER A 312 19.28 -5.37 2.05
C SER A 312 20.79 -5.42 1.85
N SER A 313 21.44 -4.26 1.70
CA SER A 313 22.85 -4.06 1.30
C SER A 313 23.20 -4.56 -0.11
N LYS A 314 22.25 -5.08 -0.88
CA LYS A 314 22.45 -5.52 -2.27
C LYS A 314 22.03 -4.48 -3.31
N GLY A 315 21.87 -3.23 -2.87
CA GLY A 315 21.49 -2.11 -3.70
C GLY A 315 22.66 -1.54 -4.51
N TYR A 316 22.37 -0.48 -5.24
CA TYR A 316 23.31 0.17 -6.14
C TYR A 316 24.38 0.96 -5.37
N ASP A 317 24.08 1.51 -4.20
CA ASP A 317 25.06 2.30 -3.45
C ASP A 317 26.20 1.40 -2.93
N ASN A 318 25.86 0.17 -2.49
CA ASN A 318 26.88 -0.82 -2.11
C ASN A 318 27.65 -1.36 -3.31
N LEU A 319 27.03 -1.47 -4.48
CA LEU A 319 27.74 -1.79 -5.72
C LEU A 319 28.80 -0.72 -6.03
N ILE A 320 28.44 0.55 -5.90
CA ILE A 320 29.34 1.69 -6.13
C ILE A 320 30.48 1.69 -5.11
N ASP A 321 30.19 1.47 -3.83
CA ASP A 321 31.20 1.38 -2.79
C ASP A 321 32.13 0.17 -2.97
N HIS A 322 31.57 -0.98 -3.33
CA HIS A 322 32.34 -2.18 -3.65
C HIS A 322 33.26 -1.94 -4.85
N TYR A 323 32.76 -1.27 -5.88
CA TYR A 323 33.56 -0.91 -7.04
C TYR A 323 34.72 0.03 -6.67
N LYS A 324 34.46 1.11 -5.92
CA LYS A 324 35.50 2.02 -5.42
C LYS A 324 36.54 1.28 -4.57
N TYR A 325 36.09 0.35 -3.73
CA TYR A 325 36.97 -0.45 -2.89
C TYR A 325 37.88 -1.37 -3.70
N VAL A 326 37.32 -2.03 -4.72
CA VAL A 326 38.09 -2.86 -5.67
C VAL A 326 39.12 -2.01 -6.43
N LEU A 327 38.76 -0.81 -6.89
CA LEU A 327 39.68 0.08 -7.59
C LEU A 327 40.85 0.53 -6.70
N ASP A 328 40.55 0.93 -5.46
CA ASP A 328 41.58 1.30 -4.49
C ASP A 328 42.54 0.13 -4.21
N LEU A 329 41.99 -1.07 -3.97
CA LEU A 329 42.77 -2.28 -3.76
C LEU A 329 43.62 -2.62 -4.98
N LYS A 330 43.06 -2.55 -6.19
CA LYS A 330 43.79 -2.78 -7.44
C LYS A 330 44.96 -1.82 -7.56
N HIS A 331 44.73 -0.53 -7.31
CA HIS A 331 45.81 0.45 -7.36
C HIS A 331 46.92 0.16 -6.35
N ARG A 332 46.56 -0.10 -5.08
CA ARG A 332 47.54 -0.47 -4.05
C ARG A 332 48.29 -1.75 -4.41
N PHE A 333 47.60 -2.73 -5.01
CA PHE A 333 48.18 -4.00 -5.43
C PHE A 333 49.17 -3.83 -6.58
N VAL A 334 48.81 -3.05 -7.60
CA VAL A 334 49.71 -2.75 -8.72
C VAL A 334 50.96 -2.02 -8.23
N THR A 335 50.79 -1.03 -7.36
CA THR A 335 51.91 -0.30 -6.74
C THR A 335 52.81 -1.26 -5.95
N TYR A 336 52.21 -2.13 -5.13
CA TYR A 336 52.93 -3.14 -4.36
C TYR A 336 53.70 -4.12 -5.25
N ILE A 337 53.07 -4.67 -6.30
CA ILE A 337 53.73 -5.57 -7.24
C ILE A 337 54.89 -4.86 -7.94
N PHE A 338 54.69 -3.60 -8.34
CA PHE A 338 55.74 -2.82 -8.98
C PHE A 338 56.93 -2.58 -8.05
N GLU A 339 56.70 -2.11 -6.82
CA GLU A 339 57.75 -1.93 -5.81
C GLU A 339 58.51 -3.25 -5.55
N ARG A 340 57.78 -4.36 -5.40
CA ARG A 340 58.36 -5.68 -5.12
C ARG A 340 59.15 -6.25 -6.29
N VAL A 341 58.72 -6.02 -7.54
CA VAL A 341 59.38 -6.55 -8.74
C VAL A 341 60.61 -5.72 -9.12
N TYR A 342 60.57 -4.39 -8.96
CA TYR A 342 61.60 -3.50 -9.51
C TYR A 342 62.54 -2.89 -8.45
N PHE A 343 62.14 -2.83 -7.19
CA PHE A 343 62.88 -2.12 -6.14
C PHE A 343 63.34 -3.02 -4.99
N SER A 344 63.04 -4.31 -5.01
CA SER A 344 63.36 -5.20 -3.89
C SER A 344 63.86 -6.57 -4.32
N ASN A 345 64.86 -7.08 -3.60
CA ASN A 345 65.42 -8.43 -3.78
C ASN A 345 64.77 -9.40 -2.79
N PHE A 346 63.61 -9.96 -3.13
CA PHE A 346 62.91 -10.92 -2.26
C PHE A 346 63.16 -12.38 -2.68
N SER A 347 63.37 -13.25 -1.68
CA SER A 347 63.48 -14.70 -1.85
C SER A 347 62.13 -15.43 -1.75
N ARG A 348 61.09 -14.79 -1.22
CA ARG A 348 59.75 -15.36 -1.04
C ARG A 348 58.66 -14.31 -1.25
N VAL A 349 57.54 -14.73 -1.85
CA VAL A 349 56.35 -13.91 -2.02
C VAL A 349 55.68 -13.65 -0.68
N GLU A 350 55.57 -12.38 -0.30
CA GLU A 350 54.77 -11.96 0.84
C GLU A 350 53.30 -11.70 0.44
N PRO A 351 52.34 -11.93 1.35
CA PRO A 351 50.94 -11.62 1.10
C PRO A 351 50.74 -10.10 0.99
N PHE A 352 50.07 -9.66 -0.09
CA PHE A 352 49.65 -8.25 -0.24
C PHE A 352 48.55 -7.89 0.76
N VAL A 353 47.46 -8.68 0.78
CA VAL A 353 46.34 -8.47 1.70
C VAL A 353 46.74 -8.87 3.10
N LYS A 354 46.67 -7.92 4.04
CA LYS A 354 46.88 -8.20 5.45
C LYS A 354 45.51 -8.37 6.12
N ASN A 355 45.29 -9.48 6.80
CA ASN A 355 44.08 -9.75 7.58
C ASN A 355 42.78 -9.85 6.76
N GLU A 356 41.91 -8.84 6.84
CA GLU A 356 40.52 -8.86 6.35
C GLU A 356 40.27 -7.98 5.10
N GLU A 357 41.31 -7.42 4.47
CA GLU A 357 41.11 -6.52 3.31
C GLU A 357 40.57 -7.24 2.05
N ASN A 358 40.52 -8.56 2.05
CA ASN A 358 39.86 -9.39 1.03
C ASN A 358 38.37 -9.65 1.35
N VAL A 359 37.81 -8.93 2.32
CA VAL A 359 36.41 -8.99 2.69
C VAL A 359 35.78 -7.61 2.58
N PHE A 360 34.81 -7.46 1.68
CA PHE A 360 34.00 -6.24 1.60
C PHE A 360 32.71 -6.44 2.41
N TYR A 361 32.55 -5.66 3.47
CA TYR A 361 31.35 -5.63 4.29
C TYR A 361 30.36 -4.60 3.75
N ALA A 362 29.29 -5.09 3.12
CA ALA A 362 28.23 -4.23 2.62
C ALA A 362 27.43 -3.64 3.78
N LYS A 363 27.09 -2.36 3.68
CA LYS A 363 26.35 -1.64 4.70
C LYS A 363 24.89 -1.57 4.29
N SER A 364 23.96 -1.88 5.19
CA SER A 364 22.56 -1.47 4.99
C SER A 364 22.53 0.06 4.88
N ARG A 365 21.81 0.57 3.89
CA ARG A 365 21.62 2.00 3.66
C ARG A 365 20.23 2.26 3.11
N VAL A 366 19.85 3.53 3.04
CA VAL A 366 18.69 3.98 2.27
C VAL A 366 19.14 4.70 1.01
N PRO A 367 18.35 4.73 -0.07
CA PRO A 367 18.69 5.47 -1.29
C PRO A 367 19.00 6.94 -0.98
N GLY A 368 19.89 7.58 -1.75
CA GLY A 368 20.28 8.98 -1.51
C GLY A 368 19.11 9.97 -1.51
N ASN A 369 18.02 9.65 -2.22
CA ASN A 369 16.79 10.43 -2.29
C ASN A 369 15.63 9.84 -1.45
N PHE A 370 15.95 9.04 -0.43
CA PHE A 370 14.96 8.35 0.40
C PHE A 370 13.90 9.29 0.98
N LEU A 371 14.34 10.39 1.61
CA LEU A 371 13.43 11.36 2.22
C LEU A 371 12.49 11.98 1.18
N TRP A 372 13.01 12.31 -0.01
CA TRP A 372 12.20 12.82 -1.12
C TRP A 372 11.14 11.79 -1.53
N GLY A 373 11.51 10.52 -1.66
CA GLY A 373 10.56 9.45 -1.95
C GLY A 373 9.48 9.31 -0.88
N VAL A 374 9.83 9.39 0.40
CA VAL A 374 8.84 9.40 1.49
C VAL A 374 7.85 10.56 1.33
N LEU A 375 8.34 11.78 1.08
CA LEU A 375 7.50 12.97 0.93
C LEU A 375 6.57 12.88 -0.29
N VAL A 376 7.08 12.44 -1.45
CA VAL A 376 6.29 12.25 -2.67
C VAL A 376 5.20 11.20 -2.45
N ASN A 377 5.53 10.08 -1.81
CA ASN A 377 4.55 9.03 -1.51
C ASN A 377 3.47 9.51 -0.54
N LEU A 378 3.85 10.24 0.52
CA LEU A 378 2.88 10.85 1.44
C LEU A 378 1.97 11.84 0.71
N PHE A 379 2.51 12.66 -0.19
CA PHE A 379 1.71 13.59 -1.00
C PHE A 379 0.70 12.86 -1.89
N ILE A 380 1.12 11.78 -2.57
CA ILE A 380 0.22 10.94 -3.39
C ILE A 380 -0.89 10.32 -2.52
N ILE A 381 -0.54 9.80 -1.34
CA ILE A 381 -1.49 9.22 -0.39
C ILE A 381 -2.51 10.28 0.08
N LEU A 382 -2.06 11.50 0.38
CA LEU A 382 -2.93 12.61 0.77
C LEU A 382 -3.87 13.01 -0.37
N LEU A 383 -3.36 13.10 -1.60
CA LEU A 383 -4.17 13.39 -2.79
C LEU A 383 -5.24 12.32 -3.02
N LEU A 384 -4.87 11.04 -2.95
CA LEU A 384 -5.82 9.94 -3.07
C LEU A 384 -6.82 9.90 -1.91
N THR A 385 -6.41 10.27 -0.69
CA THR A 385 -7.31 10.37 0.47
C THR A 385 -8.34 11.47 0.25
N TRP A 386 -7.92 12.62 -0.30
CA TRP A 386 -8.82 13.69 -0.69
C TRP A 386 -9.80 13.24 -1.79
N VAL A 387 -9.32 12.57 -2.85
CA VAL A 387 -10.18 11.98 -3.88
C VAL A 387 -11.17 10.98 -3.29
N SER A 388 -10.70 10.09 -2.41
CA SER A 388 -11.54 9.13 -1.68
C SER A 388 -12.63 9.84 -0.88
N TYR A 389 -12.28 10.88 -0.12
CA TYR A 389 -13.24 11.68 0.64
C TYR A 389 -14.28 12.39 -0.27
N THR A 390 -13.86 12.96 -1.40
CA THR A 390 -14.80 13.58 -2.34
C THR A 390 -15.76 12.56 -2.96
N ARG A 391 -15.27 11.35 -3.27
CA ARG A 391 -16.10 10.25 -3.77
C ARG A 391 -17.02 9.70 -2.69
N TYR A 392 -16.55 9.53 -1.46
CA TYR A 392 -17.36 9.19 -0.30
C TYR A 392 -18.54 10.15 -0.15
N LYS A 393 -18.27 11.46 -0.19
CA LYS A 393 -19.32 12.48 -0.11
C LYS A 393 -20.33 12.35 -1.26
N LYS A 394 -19.86 12.13 -2.50
CA LYS A 394 -20.75 11.92 -3.66
C LYS A 394 -21.55 10.62 -3.55
N HIS A 395 -20.95 9.57 -2.99
CA HIS A 395 -21.57 8.26 -2.81
C HIS A 395 -22.65 8.30 -1.72
N LEU A 396 -22.35 8.97 -0.59
CA LEU A 396 -23.29 9.15 0.51
C LEU A 396 -24.54 9.91 0.10
N TYR A 397 -24.39 10.94 -0.75
CA TYR A 397 -25.46 11.80 -1.22
C TYR A 397 -25.80 11.56 -2.69
N ARG A 398 -25.64 10.32 -3.16
CA ARG A 398 -25.86 9.99 -4.56
C ARG A 398 -27.33 10.23 -4.92
N GLU A 399 -27.56 11.02 -5.96
CA GLU A 399 -28.88 11.09 -6.56
C GLU A 399 -29.20 9.75 -7.20
N PRO A 400 -30.43 9.21 -7.04
CA PRO A 400 -30.83 8.06 -7.82
C PRO A 400 -30.60 8.36 -9.29
N GLU A 401 -29.92 7.43 -9.95
CA GLU A 401 -29.76 7.44 -11.40
C GLU A 401 -31.15 7.65 -11.99
N LYS A 402 -31.28 8.56 -12.96
CA LYS A 402 -32.54 8.81 -13.67
C LYS A 402 -32.94 7.50 -14.35
N GLN A 403 -33.60 6.60 -13.63
CA GLN A 403 -34.55 5.70 -14.21
C GLN A 403 -35.63 6.63 -14.70
N LEU A 404 -35.47 7.09 -15.94
CA LEU A 404 -36.59 7.62 -16.69
C LEU A 404 -37.67 6.56 -16.49
N PRO A 405 -38.81 6.87 -15.85
CA PRO A 405 -39.94 5.98 -15.97
C PRO A 405 -40.10 5.70 -17.47
N PRO A 406 -40.51 4.49 -17.88
CA PRO A 406 -40.94 4.30 -19.27
C PRO A 406 -41.81 5.51 -19.61
N ARG A 407 -41.52 6.19 -20.72
CA ARG A 407 -42.30 7.33 -21.22
C ARG A 407 -43.69 6.80 -21.57
N GLU A 408 -44.48 6.49 -20.57
CA GLU A 408 -45.91 6.54 -20.70
C GLU A 408 -46.21 8.04 -20.84
N PRO A 409 -46.84 8.45 -21.96
CA PRO A 409 -47.26 9.83 -22.09
C PRO A 409 -48.10 10.17 -20.85
N PRO A 410 -47.93 11.36 -20.27
CA PRO A 410 -48.74 11.78 -19.13
C PRO A 410 -50.20 11.59 -19.53
N VAL A 411 -50.87 10.63 -18.91
CA VAL A 411 -52.30 10.39 -19.14
C VAL A 411 -52.97 11.68 -18.71
N LYS A 412 -53.44 12.47 -19.69
CA LYS A 412 -54.18 13.71 -19.44
C LYS A 412 -55.36 13.36 -18.53
N GLY A 413 -55.33 13.86 -17.29
CA GLY A 413 -56.35 13.58 -16.28
C GLY A 413 -55.91 12.71 -15.10
N LYS A 414 -54.66 12.21 -15.05
CA LYS A 414 -54.15 11.61 -13.80
C LYS A 414 -53.88 12.72 -12.78
N GLU A 415 -54.70 12.73 -11.74
CA GLU A 415 -54.50 13.48 -10.49
C GLU A 415 -53.03 13.35 -10.07
N TYR A 416 -52.43 14.47 -9.67
CA TYR A 416 -51.11 14.48 -9.07
C TYR A 416 -51.08 13.44 -7.94
N LEU A 417 -50.03 12.62 -7.91
CA LEU A 417 -49.80 11.65 -6.84
C LEU A 417 -50.10 12.32 -5.49
N PRO A 418 -50.88 11.67 -4.60
CA PRO A 418 -51.24 12.27 -3.33
C PRO A 418 -49.95 12.65 -2.59
N ALA A 419 -49.87 13.93 -2.24
CA ALA A 419 -48.92 14.46 -1.30
C ALA A 419 -48.82 13.52 -0.09
N MET A 420 -47.63 12.99 0.18
CA MET A 420 -47.44 12.15 1.35
C MET A 420 -47.30 13.05 2.56
N GLU A 421 -48.25 13.00 3.48
CA GLU A 421 -48.17 13.73 4.74
C GLU A 421 -47.55 12.86 5.83
N VAL A 422 -46.58 13.41 6.54
CA VAL A 422 -46.00 12.85 7.76
C VAL A 422 -46.39 13.79 8.89
N ASN A 423 -47.16 13.27 9.84
CA ASN A 423 -47.68 14.03 10.98
C ASN A 423 -47.08 13.47 12.29
N LYS A 424 -47.09 14.27 13.36
CA LYS A 424 -46.66 13.85 14.70
C LYS A 424 -47.62 12.88 15.38
N ASP A 425 -48.88 12.80 14.95
CA ASP A 425 -49.89 11.99 15.64
C ASP A 425 -49.77 10.48 15.32
N TRP A 426 -49.10 10.11 14.23
CA TRP A 426 -49.03 8.73 13.74
C TRP A 426 -47.84 8.54 12.79
N TYR A 427 -47.32 7.31 12.68
CA TYR A 427 -46.22 7.03 11.78
C TYR A 427 -46.73 6.67 10.38
N THR A 428 -46.01 7.13 9.35
CA THR A 428 -46.40 6.90 7.95
C THR A 428 -45.62 5.71 7.39
N PRO A 429 -46.25 4.55 7.15
CA PRO A 429 -45.63 3.48 6.38
C PRO A 429 -45.56 3.86 4.89
N VAL A 430 -44.49 3.49 4.23
CA VAL A 430 -44.31 3.74 2.80
C VAL A 430 -43.83 2.47 2.15
N HIS A 431 -44.63 1.92 1.25
CA HIS A 431 -44.18 0.84 0.41
C HIS A 431 -43.22 1.39 -0.66
N VAL A 432 -41.93 1.12 -0.52
CA VAL A 432 -40.90 1.62 -1.42
C VAL A 432 -40.42 0.51 -2.34
N ARG A 433 -40.86 0.53 -3.60
CA ARG A 433 -40.33 -0.37 -4.64
C ARG A 433 -38.98 0.10 -5.20
N ASN A 434 -38.67 1.40 -5.07
CA ASN A 434 -37.47 2.01 -5.66
C ASN A 434 -36.57 2.63 -4.58
N GLU A 435 -35.35 2.12 -4.44
CA GLU A 435 -34.28 2.68 -3.59
C GLU A 435 -34.05 4.19 -3.80
N GLY A 436 -34.40 4.71 -4.96
CA GLY A 436 -34.29 6.13 -5.27
C GLY A 436 -35.17 7.03 -4.43
N PHE A 437 -36.36 6.61 -4.02
CA PHE A 437 -37.20 7.40 -3.13
C PHE A 437 -36.51 7.60 -1.77
N LYS A 438 -36.04 6.50 -1.17
CA LYS A 438 -35.27 6.50 0.08
C LYS A 438 -34.08 7.46 0.02
N ASN A 439 -33.30 7.40 -1.05
CA ASN A 439 -32.14 8.26 -1.23
C ASN A 439 -32.50 9.74 -1.36
N ARG A 440 -33.60 10.08 -2.03
CA ARG A 440 -34.09 11.46 -2.14
C ARG A 440 -34.52 11.99 -0.77
N VAL A 441 -35.31 11.23 -0.01
CA VAL A 441 -35.74 11.61 1.34
C VAL A 441 -34.53 11.82 2.25
N TYR A 442 -33.57 10.88 2.27
CA TYR A 442 -32.34 11.02 3.03
C TYR A 442 -31.52 12.26 2.65
N ASN A 443 -31.40 12.55 1.34
CA ASN A 443 -30.67 13.72 0.85
C ASN A 443 -31.34 15.03 1.28
N ILE A 444 -32.68 15.10 1.24
CA ILE A 444 -33.40 16.30 1.67
C ILE A 444 -33.23 16.50 3.18
N LEU A 445 -33.45 15.45 4.00
CA LEU A 445 -33.29 15.51 5.46
C LEU A 445 -31.87 15.91 5.87
N SER A 446 -30.85 15.45 5.15
CA SER A 446 -29.45 15.84 5.38
C SER A 446 -29.08 17.24 4.88
N GLY A 447 -30.04 18.04 4.41
CA GLY A 447 -29.84 19.39 3.91
C GLY A 447 -29.16 19.47 2.54
N ARG A 448 -29.07 18.34 1.81
CA ARG A 448 -28.47 18.25 0.47
C ARG A 448 -29.55 18.38 -0.60
N LYS A 449 -30.12 19.57 -0.69
CA LYS A 449 -31.07 19.93 -1.75
C LYS A 449 -30.32 20.24 -3.04
N THR A 450 -30.38 19.36 -4.03
CA THR A 450 -29.90 19.69 -5.38
C THR A 450 -31.07 20.10 -6.27
N PRO A 451 -30.87 20.98 -7.27
CA PRO A 451 -31.95 21.39 -8.18
C PRO A 451 -32.63 20.21 -8.88
N THR A 452 -31.89 19.14 -9.16
CA THR A 452 -32.41 17.88 -9.70
C THR A 452 -33.22 17.09 -8.68
N THR A 453 -32.78 17.03 -7.42
CA THR A 453 -33.58 16.41 -6.35
C THR A 453 -34.90 17.14 -6.21
N ILE A 454 -34.89 18.48 -6.19
CA ILE A 454 -36.11 19.30 -6.09
C ILE A 454 -37.03 19.10 -7.30
N LYS A 455 -36.52 19.21 -8.53
CA LYS A 455 -37.34 19.13 -9.75
C LYS A 455 -37.91 17.74 -10.02
N ASN A 456 -37.22 16.69 -9.58
CA ASN A 456 -37.62 15.30 -9.84
C ASN A 456 -38.30 14.61 -8.65
N PHE A 457 -38.42 15.29 -7.50
CA PHE A 457 -39.21 14.78 -6.38
C PHE A 457 -40.69 15.07 -6.64
N GLN A 458 -41.27 14.31 -7.56
CA GLN A 458 -42.71 14.38 -7.85
C GLN A 458 -43.53 13.86 -6.66
N ASP A 459 -42.93 12.99 -5.84
CA ASP A 459 -43.46 12.44 -4.61
C ASP A 459 -43.39 13.49 -3.49
N ARG A 460 -44.16 14.58 -3.56
CA ARG A 460 -44.08 15.65 -2.54
C ARG A 460 -44.37 15.08 -1.15
N LEU A 461 -43.42 15.24 -0.24
CA LEU A 461 -43.48 14.78 1.14
C LEU A 461 -43.67 16.01 2.02
N TYR A 462 -44.77 16.07 2.74
CA TYR A 462 -45.13 17.18 3.61
C TYR A 462 -44.96 16.79 5.07
N ILE A 463 -44.39 17.68 5.84
CA ILE A 463 -44.24 17.56 7.29
C ILE A 463 -45.03 18.74 7.89
N ASP A 464 -46.12 18.46 8.61
CA ASP A 464 -47.05 19.48 9.12
C ASP A 464 -47.44 20.50 8.03
N TYR A 465 -47.86 20.01 6.86
CA TYR A 465 -48.24 20.80 5.66
C TYR A 465 -47.13 21.61 4.99
N ILE A 466 -45.89 21.53 5.47
CA ILE A 466 -44.72 22.15 4.84
C ILE A 466 -44.03 21.11 3.96
N ASP A 467 -43.80 21.41 2.69
CA ASP A 467 -43.02 20.52 1.82
C ASP A 467 -41.61 20.38 2.40
N ILE A 468 -41.16 19.13 2.59
CA ILE A 468 -39.82 18.84 3.11
C ILE A 468 -38.72 19.51 2.27
N VAL A 469 -39.00 19.73 0.97
CA VAL A 469 -38.12 20.41 0.02
C VAL A 469 -38.03 21.90 0.29
N GLU A 470 -39.00 22.50 0.99
CA GLU A 470 -39.04 23.92 1.34
C GLU A 470 -38.35 24.23 2.68
N LEU A 471 -38.01 23.22 3.50
CA LEU A 471 -37.38 23.40 4.82
C LEU A 471 -36.06 24.20 4.79
N GLU A 472 -36.01 25.41 5.32
CA GLU A 472 -34.80 26.26 5.25
C GLU A 472 -33.58 25.64 5.94
N LYS A 473 -33.79 24.87 7.01
CA LYS A 473 -32.75 24.22 7.82
C LYS A 473 -32.85 22.70 7.71
N PRO A 474 -31.72 21.97 7.72
CA PRO A 474 -31.76 20.52 7.88
C PRO A 474 -32.40 20.17 9.23
N MET A 475 -33.30 19.19 9.22
CA MET A 475 -33.88 18.64 10.45
C MET A 475 -32.86 17.75 11.15
N ASP A 476 -32.91 17.70 12.48
CA ASP A 476 -32.17 16.67 13.19
C ASP A 476 -32.86 15.31 12.99
N PHE A 477 -32.19 14.38 12.31
CA PHE A 477 -32.80 13.11 11.94
C PHE A 477 -31.90 11.91 12.20
N LEU A 478 -32.54 10.77 12.44
CA LEU A 478 -31.89 9.46 12.56
C LEU A 478 -32.38 8.53 11.45
N TYR A 479 -31.46 8.03 10.63
CA TYR A 479 -31.77 7.04 9.60
C TYR A 479 -31.40 5.64 10.06
N LEU A 480 -32.37 4.78 10.33
CA LEU A 480 -32.15 3.39 10.67
C LEU A 480 -32.20 2.53 9.42
N CYS A 481 -31.04 2.06 8.95
CA CYS A 481 -30.96 1.16 7.80
C CYS A 481 -31.51 -0.25 8.12
N SER A 482 -31.80 -1.05 7.09
CA SER A 482 -32.15 -2.46 7.28
C SER A 482 -31.08 -3.21 8.09
N PRO A 483 -31.46 -4.06 9.07
CA PRO A 483 -30.50 -4.71 9.96
C PRO A 483 -29.46 -5.60 9.26
N ASP A 484 -29.76 -6.15 8.09
CA ASP A 484 -28.82 -6.97 7.31
C ASP A 484 -27.70 -6.15 6.65
N GLN A 485 -27.82 -4.83 6.64
CA GLN A 485 -26.76 -3.94 6.16
C GLN A 485 -25.60 -3.85 7.16
N VAL A 486 -25.81 -4.17 8.44
CA VAL A 486 -24.74 -4.18 9.45
C VAL A 486 -23.72 -5.29 9.13
N PRO A 487 -22.41 -5.05 9.29
CA PRO A 487 -21.40 -6.12 9.20
C PRO A 487 -21.70 -7.26 10.17
N GLY A 488 -21.79 -8.49 9.68
CA GLY A 488 -22.23 -9.64 10.50
C GLY A 488 -21.23 -10.02 11.60
N ASP A 489 -19.95 -9.74 11.39
CA ASP A 489 -18.83 -10.13 12.26
C ASP A 489 -18.72 -9.27 13.53
N ILE A 490 -19.38 -8.12 13.59
CA ILE A 490 -19.36 -7.23 14.75
C ILE A 490 -20.18 -7.81 15.92
N LYS A 491 -19.63 -7.72 17.13
CA LYS A 491 -20.39 -8.01 18.36
C LYS A 491 -21.37 -6.90 18.65
N VAL A 492 -22.57 -7.22 19.11
CA VAL A 492 -23.62 -6.24 19.45
C VAL A 492 -23.12 -5.18 20.43
N LYS A 493 -22.43 -5.59 21.50
CA LYS A 493 -21.81 -4.65 22.46
C LYS A 493 -20.86 -3.67 21.78
N ASN A 494 -20.00 -4.15 20.88
CA ASN A 494 -19.01 -3.30 20.20
C ASN A 494 -19.69 -2.34 19.23
N PHE A 495 -20.74 -2.78 18.56
CA PHE A 495 -21.57 -1.95 17.70
C PHE A 495 -22.22 -0.81 18.49
N ILE A 496 -22.87 -1.11 19.62
CA ILE A 496 -23.45 -0.10 20.52
C ILE A 496 -22.38 0.88 21.01
N LEU A 497 -21.25 0.39 21.52
CA LEU A 497 -20.16 1.24 22.01
C LEU A 497 -19.61 2.16 20.91
N TYR A 498 -19.53 1.67 19.68
CA TYR A 498 -19.10 2.45 18.52
C TYR A 498 -20.09 3.57 18.20
N LEU A 499 -21.39 3.25 18.15
CA LEU A 499 -22.44 4.24 17.92
C LEU A 499 -22.50 5.28 19.03
N SER A 500 -22.41 4.87 20.30
CA SER A 500 -22.41 5.79 21.43
C SER A 500 -21.22 6.76 21.38
N ARG A 501 -20.04 6.31 20.93
CA ARG A 501 -18.89 7.21 20.74
C ARG A 501 -19.08 8.15 19.56
N LEU A 502 -19.68 7.67 18.46
CA LEU A 502 -19.96 8.47 17.28
C LEU A 502 -21.01 9.55 17.53
N SER A 503 -22.03 9.26 18.32
CA SER A 503 -23.10 10.20 18.69
C SER A 503 -22.71 11.14 19.83
N GLY A 504 -21.59 10.89 20.51
CA GLY A 504 -21.17 11.68 21.68
C GLY A 504 -22.00 11.41 22.94
N LEU A 505 -22.57 10.21 23.09
CA LEU A 505 -23.35 9.83 24.28
C LEU A 505 -22.50 9.84 25.56
N SER A 506 -23.14 10.25 26.66
CA SER A 506 -22.52 10.20 27.98
C SER A 506 -22.26 8.76 28.42
N ALA A 507 -21.33 8.55 29.35
CA ALA A 507 -21.05 7.23 29.90
C ALA A 507 -22.30 6.62 30.57
N LYS A 508 -23.11 7.44 31.27
CA LYS A 508 -24.33 7.02 31.95
C LYS A 508 -25.39 6.50 30.97
N ASP A 509 -25.64 7.23 29.89
CA ASP A 509 -26.65 6.84 28.89
C ASP A 509 -26.22 5.60 28.13
N ARG A 510 -24.92 5.50 27.82
CA ARG A 510 -24.32 4.30 27.24
C ARG A 510 -24.48 3.09 28.15
N ASP A 511 -24.23 3.24 29.44
CA ASP A 511 -24.36 2.14 30.40
C ASP A 511 -25.84 1.75 30.58
N SER A 512 -26.75 2.72 30.55
CA SER A 512 -28.20 2.46 30.52
C SER A 512 -28.61 1.64 29.28
N LEU A 513 -28.10 1.99 28.10
CA LEU A 513 -28.39 1.27 26.86
C LEU A 513 -27.81 -0.16 26.88
N LEU A 514 -26.60 -0.35 27.40
CA LEU A 514 -26.00 -1.68 27.58
C LEU A 514 -26.74 -2.51 28.64
N SER A 515 -27.37 -1.87 29.62
CA SER A 515 -28.15 -2.53 30.67
C SER A 515 -29.59 -2.81 30.26
N HIS A 516 -30.01 -2.39 29.06
CA HIS A 516 -31.37 -2.56 28.59
C HIS A 516 -31.74 -4.06 28.54
N ALA A 517 -32.83 -4.44 29.20
CA ALA A 517 -33.19 -5.84 29.43
C ALA A 517 -33.26 -6.68 28.14
N ARG A 518 -33.66 -6.06 27.02
CA ARG A 518 -33.73 -6.72 25.70
C ARG A 518 -32.38 -6.84 25.00
N LEU A 519 -31.43 -5.93 25.27
CA LEU A 519 -30.10 -5.93 24.66
C LEU A 519 -29.12 -6.81 25.42
N ALA A 520 -29.23 -6.87 26.76
CA ALA A 520 -28.37 -7.63 27.65
C ALA A 520 -28.08 -9.08 27.16
N PRO A 521 -29.08 -9.90 26.76
CA PRO A 521 -28.83 -11.26 26.27
C PRO A 521 -28.14 -11.31 24.89
N LEU A 522 -28.16 -10.22 24.13
CA LEU A 522 -27.61 -10.14 22.78
C LEU A 522 -26.18 -9.57 22.75
N LEU A 523 -25.75 -8.87 23.80
CA LEU A 523 -24.46 -8.14 23.84
C LEU A 523 -23.24 -9.00 23.48
N GLY A 524 -23.25 -10.27 23.88
CA GLY A 524 -22.18 -11.23 23.62
C GLY A 524 -22.19 -11.83 22.20
N LYS A 525 -23.33 -11.78 21.52
CA LYS A 525 -23.52 -12.36 20.18
C LYS A 525 -22.95 -11.45 19.10
N ARG A 526 -22.58 -12.04 17.96
CA ARG A 526 -22.26 -11.33 16.71
C ARG A 526 -23.50 -11.20 15.85
N PHE A 527 -23.58 -10.16 15.01
CA PHE A 527 -24.75 -9.90 14.18
C PHE A 527 -25.14 -11.07 13.25
N TYR A 528 -24.19 -11.85 12.73
CA TYR A 528 -24.51 -13.03 11.90
C TYR A 528 -25.17 -14.17 12.69
N GLN A 529 -25.02 -14.19 14.02
CA GLN A 529 -25.62 -15.19 14.91
C GLN A 529 -27.02 -14.81 15.38
N LEU A 530 -27.45 -13.59 15.04
CA LEU A 530 -28.74 -13.06 15.45
C LEU A 530 -29.79 -13.43 14.42
N GLU A 531 -30.93 -13.87 14.91
CA GLU A 531 -32.14 -13.93 14.09
C GLU A 531 -32.56 -12.52 13.67
N TYR A 532 -33.29 -12.40 12.56
CA TYR A 532 -33.65 -11.09 12.02
C TYR A 532 -34.43 -10.23 13.02
N TYR A 533 -35.32 -10.83 13.83
CA TYR A 533 -36.05 -10.14 14.89
C TYR A 533 -35.12 -9.61 15.99
N GLU A 534 -34.07 -10.35 16.37
CA GLU A 534 -33.09 -9.92 17.37
C GLU A 534 -32.30 -8.71 16.85
N LYS A 535 -31.89 -8.75 15.57
CA LYS A 535 -31.24 -7.59 14.93
C LYS A 535 -32.15 -6.37 14.93
N SER A 536 -33.44 -6.57 14.67
CA SER A 536 -34.42 -5.49 14.58
C SER A 536 -34.77 -4.89 15.94
N GLU A 537 -34.87 -5.72 17.00
CA GLU A 537 -34.97 -5.23 18.38
C GLU A 537 -33.77 -4.36 18.76
N ILE A 538 -32.55 -4.68 18.30
CA ILE A 538 -31.39 -3.81 18.55
C ILE A 538 -31.67 -2.42 18.00
N PHE A 539 -32.06 -2.31 16.72
CA PHE A 539 -32.33 -1.03 16.08
C PHE A 539 -33.50 -0.26 16.72
N LEU A 540 -34.54 -0.95 17.20
CA LEU A 540 -35.61 -0.31 17.97
C LEU A 540 -35.11 0.30 19.26
N VAL A 541 -34.19 -0.36 19.98
CA VAL A 541 -33.58 0.25 21.17
C VAL A 541 -32.64 1.39 20.78
N LEU A 542 -32.04 1.33 19.59
CA LEU A 542 -31.19 2.43 19.10
C LEU A 542 -31.95 3.72 18.82
N THR A 543 -33.29 3.72 18.71
CA THR A 543 -34.06 4.97 18.63
C THR A 543 -33.92 5.78 19.92
N ASP A 544 -33.61 5.14 21.05
CA ASP A 544 -33.37 5.81 22.32
C ASP A 544 -31.93 6.36 22.44
N LEU A 545 -31.06 6.14 21.44
CA LEU A 545 -29.70 6.72 21.43
C LEU A 545 -29.72 8.24 21.36
N LYS A 546 -30.69 8.83 20.66
CA LYS A 546 -30.73 10.25 20.38
C LYS A 546 -32.16 10.67 20.10
N ASN A 547 -32.65 11.67 20.83
CA ASN A 547 -33.92 12.31 20.52
C ASN A 547 -33.74 13.17 19.27
N CYS A 548 -34.23 12.67 18.14
CA CYS A 548 -34.27 13.40 16.88
C CYS A 548 -35.68 13.92 16.58
N GLU A 549 -35.76 14.96 15.76
CA GLU A 549 -37.03 15.50 15.26
C GLU A 549 -37.66 14.53 14.24
N PHE A 550 -36.84 13.81 13.47
CA PHE A 550 -37.29 12.92 12.41
C PHE A 550 -36.61 11.54 12.45
N TYR A 551 -37.37 10.46 12.33
CA TYR A 551 -36.86 9.09 12.22
C TYR A 551 -37.22 8.51 10.85
N LEU A 552 -36.19 8.16 10.08
CA LEU A 552 -36.32 7.47 8.81
C LEU A 552 -35.94 6.00 8.99
N ILE A 553 -36.92 5.10 8.94
CA ILE A 553 -36.73 3.69 9.31
C ILE A 553 -36.88 2.81 8.07
N ASP A 554 -35.87 1.98 7.75
CA ASP A 554 -35.84 1.17 6.52
C ASP A 554 -35.91 -0.33 6.81
N ASN A 555 -37.02 -0.95 6.41
CA ASN A 555 -37.24 -2.41 6.37
C ASN A 555 -36.97 -3.14 7.71
N ILE A 556 -37.09 -2.49 8.87
CA ILE A 556 -36.89 -3.16 10.17
C ILE A 556 -37.96 -4.23 10.44
N GLY A 557 -39.21 -4.01 10.01
CA GLY A 557 -40.32 -4.95 10.21
C GLY A 557 -40.40 -6.07 9.18
N LEU A 558 -39.41 -6.22 8.29
CA LEU A 558 -39.48 -7.18 7.19
C LEU A 558 -39.56 -8.62 7.70
N ASN A 559 -40.57 -9.37 7.25
CA ASN A 559 -40.81 -10.79 7.58
C ASN A 559 -40.99 -11.05 9.08
N MET A 560 -41.50 -10.07 9.82
CA MET A 560 -41.71 -10.20 11.26
C MET A 560 -43.06 -10.82 11.60
N SER A 561 -43.13 -11.47 12.77
CA SER A 561 -44.39 -11.97 13.31
C SER A 561 -45.33 -10.81 13.66
N SER A 562 -46.65 -11.08 13.65
CA SER A 562 -47.67 -10.11 14.06
C SER A 562 -47.38 -9.53 15.45
N GLY A 563 -47.00 -10.38 16.41
CA GLY A 563 -46.64 -9.95 17.77
C GLY A 563 -45.45 -8.99 17.81
N TYR A 564 -44.47 -9.14 16.91
CA TYR A 564 -43.38 -8.17 16.78
C TYR A 564 -43.88 -6.86 16.18
N MET A 565 -44.73 -6.91 15.15
CA MET A 565 -45.28 -5.71 14.51
C MET A 565 -46.10 -4.85 15.47
N VAL A 566 -46.83 -5.46 16.42
CA VAL A 566 -47.50 -4.72 17.50
C VAL A 566 -46.48 -3.93 18.31
N ARG A 567 -45.38 -4.56 18.74
CA ARG A 567 -44.32 -3.88 19.52
C ARG A 567 -43.60 -2.79 18.72
N PHE A 568 -43.34 -3.06 17.44
CA PHE A 568 -42.75 -2.09 16.52
C PHE A 568 -43.63 -0.85 16.46
N SER A 569 -44.94 -1.03 16.27
CA SER A 569 -45.91 0.07 16.25
C SER A 569 -46.00 0.81 17.57
N ASP A 570 -46.06 0.09 18.70
CA ASP A 570 -46.09 0.72 20.03
C ASP A 570 -44.87 1.63 20.22
N LYS A 571 -43.70 1.22 19.70
CA LYS A 571 -42.48 2.03 19.74
C LYS A 571 -42.57 3.26 18.81
N MET A 572 -43.17 3.12 17.63
CA MET A 572 -43.39 4.29 16.75
C MET A 572 -44.34 5.30 17.40
N ASP A 573 -45.42 4.84 18.03
CA ASP A 573 -46.36 5.69 18.77
C ASP A 573 -45.68 6.39 19.95
N GLU A 574 -44.75 5.72 20.63
CA GLU A 574 -43.92 6.30 21.67
C GLU A 574 -43.04 7.45 21.14
N LEU A 575 -42.40 7.29 19.97
CA LEU A 575 -41.59 8.33 19.33
C LEU A 575 -42.45 9.52 18.90
N ASN A 576 -43.61 9.26 18.32
CA ASN A 576 -44.60 10.28 17.95
C ASN A 576 -45.08 11.08 19.16
N LYS A 577 -45.40 10.41 20.28
CA LYS A 577 -45.76 11.06 21.56
C LYS A 577 -44.64 11.94 22.13
N ARG A 578 -43.38 11.66 21.79
CA ARG A 578 -42.23 12.52 22.12
C ARG A 578 -42.08 13.72 21.16
N GLY A 579 -43.00 13.87 20.19
CA GLY A 579 -43.05 14.95 19.21
C GLY A 579 -42.21 14.71 17.96
N ALA A 580 -41.76 13.48 17.71
CA ALA A 580 -40.96 13.16 16.54
C ALA A 580 -41.83 12.74 15.35
N TYR A 581 -41.34 13.01 14.13
CA TYR A 581 -41.91 12.46 12.90
C TYR A 581 -41.30 11.10 12.61
N VAL A 582 -42.13 10.14 12.21
CA VAL A 582 -41.66 8.77 11.92
C VAL A 582 -42.11 8.35 10.52
N LEU A 583 -41.13 8.10 9.65
CA LEU A 583 -41.33 7.60 8.30
C LEU A 583 -40.76 6.19 8.17
N TYR A 584 -41.64 5.19 8.03
CA TYR A 584 -41.24 3.79 7.91
C TYR A 584 -41.29 3.33 6.45
N LEU A 585 -40.13 3.11 5.84
CA LEU A 585 -39.98 2.58 4.49
C LEU A 585 -39.96 1.04 4.54
N THR A 586 -40.83 0.40 3.78
CA THR A 586 -40.93 -1.06 3.69
C THR A 586 -41.01 -1.54 2.25
N THR A 587 -40.40 -2.68 1.95
CA THR A 587 -40.54 -3.40 0.67
C THR A 587 -41.62 -4.46 0.73
N GLN A 588 -42.15 -4.76 1.92
CA GLN A 588 -43.26 -5.68 2.06
C GLN A 588 -44.58 -5.03 1.64
N PRO A 589 -45.41 -5.73 0.86
CA PRO A 589 -46.79 -5.33 0.65
C PRO A 589 -47.51 -5.33 2.00
N THR A 590 -48.28 -4.28 2.30
CA THR A 590 -49.17 -4.27 3.45
C THR A 590 -50.32 -5.28 3.21
N PRO A 591 -50.92 -5.90 4.24
CA PRO A 591 -51.95 -6.94 4.07
C PRO A 591 -53.15 -6.55 3.19
N GLU A 592 -53.46 -5.26 3.08
CA GLU A 592 -54.54 -4.72 2.23
C GLU A 592 -54.11 -4.43 0.79
N SER A 593 -52.82 -4.48 0.45
CA SER A 593 -52.34 -4.35 -0.94
C SER A 593 -52.73 -5.53 -1.85
N TYR A 594 -53.43 -6.53 -1.31
CA TYR A 594 -53.98 -7.66 -2.04
C TYR A 594 -55.41 -7.44 -2.55
N SER A 595 -56.11 -6.35 -2.16
CA SER A 595 -57.54 -6.20 -2.50
C SER A 595 -57.85 -5.27 -3.68
N ASP A 596 -56.87 -4.56 -4.26
CA ASP A 596 -57.11 -3.65 -5.40
C ASP A 596 -55.93 -3.70 -6.40
N GLU A 597 -56.05 -4.56 -7.42
CA GLU A 597 -55.02 -4.73 -8.49
C GLU A 597 -54.94 -3.50 -9.42
N SER A 598 -55.82 -2.52 -9.31
CA SER A 598 -55.94 -1.41 -10.28
C SER A 598 -55.07 -0.17 -10.00
N HIS A 599 -54.35 -0.12 -8.88
CA HIS A 599 -53.49 1.02 -8.54
C HIS A 599 -52.03 0.61 -8.37
N GLU A 600 -51.35 0.43 -9.52
CA GLU A 600 -49.89 0.36 -9.55
C GLU A 600 -49.29 1.69 -9.10
N GLY A 601 -48.88 1.81 -7.84
CA GLY A 601 -48.02 2.91 -7.43
C GLY A 601 -47.94 3.16 -5.94
N TYR A 602 -49.05 3.51 -5.30
CA TYR A 602 -49.04 4.04 -3.93
C TYR A 602 -50.43 3.91 -3.31
N TRP A 603 -50.47 3.50 -2.04
CA TRP A 603 -51.71 3.36 -1.26
C TRP A 603 -51.88 4.59 -0.35
N PRO A 604 -53.11 5.01 -0.04
CA PRO A 604 -53.35 6.05 0.96
C PRO A 604 -52.66 5.65 2.27
N PRO A 605 -52.19 6.62 3.07
CA PRO A 605 -51.43 6.31 4.25
C PRO A 605 -52.35 5.58 5.23
N ILE A 606 -52.17 4.26 5.31
CA ILE A 606 -53.01 3.39 6.13
C ILE A 606 -52.72 3.73 7.58
N ARG A 607 -53.78 4.01 8.33
CA ARG A 607 -53.73 4.07 9.78
C ARG A 607 -53.39 2.67 10.28
N TRP A 608 -52.10 2.35 10.44
CA TRP A 608 -51.63 1.03 10.92
C TRP A 608 -52.30 0.57 12.21
N HIS A 609 -52.82 1.50 12.99
CA HIS A 609 -53.65 1.27 14.17
C HIS A 609 -54.91 0.46 13.82
N GLU A 610 -55.53 0.65 12.66
CA GLU A 610 -56.68 -0.14 12.17
C GLU A 610 -56.25 -1.57 11.78
N VAL A 611 -55.10 -1.72 11.12
CA VAL A 611 -54.51 -3.03 10.77
C VAL A 611 -54.05 -3.78 12.02
N ILE A 612 -53.48 -3.08 13.00
CA ILE A 612 -53.05 -3.64 14.28
C ILE A 612 -54.24 -3.98 15.16
N ASP A 613 -55.31 -3.19 15.15
CA ASP A 613 -56.55 -3.53 15.83
C ASP A 613 -57.17 -4.80 15.24
N LEU A 614 -57.07 -5.00 13.92
CA LEU A 614 -57.41 -6.27 13.27
C LEU A 614 -56.53 -7.44 13.74
N TYR A 615 -55.23 -7.21 13.96
CA TYR A 615 -54.32 -8.21 14.53
C TYR A 615 -54.49 -8.44 16.03
N ARG A 616 -54.91 -7.43 16.81
CA ARG A 616 -55.19 -7.54 18.25
C ARG A 616 -56.52 -8.24 18.52
N LYS A 617 -57.47 -8.13 17.59
CA LYS A 617 -58.77 -8.80 17.65
C LYS A 617 -58.71 -10.27 17.19
N LYS A 618 -57.67 -10.65 16.45
CA LYS A 618 -57.36 -12.05 16.11
C LYS A 618 -56.43 -12.65 17.16
#